data_AF-A0A536B1R6-F1
#
_entry.id   AF-A0A536B1R6-F1
#
_cell.length_a   1.000
_cell.length_b   1.000
_cell.length_c   1.000
_cell.angle_alpha   90.00
_cell.angle_beta   90.00
_cell.angle_gamma   90.00
#
_symmetry.space_group_name_H-M   'P 1'
#
loop_
_entity.id
_entity.type
_entity.pdbx_description
1 polymer ?
#
loop_
_entity_poly.entity_id
_entity_poly.type
_entity_poly.pdbx_seq_one_letter_code
_entity_poly.pdbx_strand_id
1 'polypeptide(L)'
;MTDRLEQLRSAWPGGVEFNSKLVDRAIAGTFAPFERVRAKELADGYDPSAKEQGRSRVLLAAVRLSGGNLVRLESLLRAAETDFRDVLASAEYEAPTSPLVARLSDEYLSWFDRLTLPNEG
;
A
#
# COMPACT_ATOMS: atom_id res chain seq x y z
N MET A 1 -3.10 -11.92 25.25
CA MET A 1 -2.67 -10.69 24.55
C MET A 1 -2.19 -11.08 23.16
N THR A 2 -3.08 -11.72 22.40
CA THR A 2 -2.83 -12.08 21.01
C THR A 2 -3.70 -11.17 20.17
N ASP A 3 -3.08 -10.69 19.11
CA ASP A 3 -3.71 -10.19 17.91
C ASP A 3 -4.48 -8.86 17.87
N ARG A 4 -3.71 -7.79 18.09
CA ARG A 4 -3.95 -6.56 17.31
C ARG A 4 -3.56 -6.74 15.83
N LEU A 5 -2.50 -7.50 15.55
CA LEU A 5 -2.02 -7.77 14.17
C LEU A 5 -2.92 -8.71 13.35
N GLU A 6 -3.71 -9.57 13.99
CA GLU A 6 -4.68 -10.45 13.31
C GLU A 6 -6.03 -9.73 13.13
N GLN A 7 -6.40 -8.79 14.02
CA GLN A 7 -7.43 -7.77 13.71
C GLN A 7 -7.03 -6.88 12.51
N LEU A 8 -5.75 -6.57 12.31
CA LEU A 8 -5.23 -5.91 11.10
C LEU A 8 -5.33 -6.75 9.81
N ARG A 9 -5.87 -7.99 9.87
CA ARG A 9 -6.22 -8.78 8.67
C ARG A 9 -7.61 -8.40 8.13
N SER A 10 -8.43 -7.66 8.87
CA SER A 10 -9.86 -7.46 8.54
C SER A 10 -10.15 -6.35 7.52
N ALA A 11 -9.25 -5.39 7.29
CA ALA A 11 -9.44 -4.31 6.31
C ALA A 11 -8.85 -4.62 4.93
N TRP A 12 -7.96 -5.61 4.87
CA TRP A 12 -7.32 -6.08 3.66
C TRP A 12 -8.04 -7.35 3.20
N PRO A 13 -8.43 -7.49 1.92
CA PRO A 13 -9.22 -8.64 1.48
C PRO A 13 -8.47 -9.94 1.80
N GLY A 14 -9.05 -10.72 2.71
CA GLY A 14 -8.51 -12.02 3.11
C GLY A 14 -8.46 -12.94 1.90
N GLY A 15 -7.25 -13.27 1.45
CA GLY A 15 -7.03 -14.17 0.31
C GLY A 15 -6.09 -13.64 -0.77
N VAL A 16 -5.71 -12.36 -0.74
CA VAL A 16 -4.74 -11.81 -1.71
C VAL A 16 -3.31 -11.96 -1.21
N GLU A 17 -2.48 -12.61 -2.00
CA GLU A 17 -1.06 -12.76 -1.72
C GLU A 17 -0.31 -11.44 -1.98
N PHE A 18 0.28 -10.88 -0.94
CA PHE A 18 1.11 -9.67 -1.03
C PHE A 18 2.50 -10.03 -1.54
N ASN A 19 2.75 -9.72 -2.82
CA ASN A 19 4.02 -9.97 -3.49
C ASN A 19 4.47 -8.76 -4.33
N SER A 20 5.70 -8.83 -4.86
CA SER A 20 6.30 -7.78 -5.68
C SER A 20 5.51 -7.43 -6.95
N LYS A 21 4.78 -8.39 -7.55
CA LYS A 21 3.95 -8.13 -8.73
C LYS A 21 2.77 -7.20 -8.40
N LEU A 22 2.20 -7.34 -7.20
CA LEU A 22 1.11 -6.47 -6.76
C LEU A 22 1.62 -5.04 -6.52
N VAL A 23 2.82 -4.90 -5.97
CA VAL A 23 3.49 -3.59 -5.82
C VAL A 23 3.76 -2.95 -7.19
N ASP A 24 4.28 -3.72 -8.15
CA ASP A 24 4.52 -3.24 -9.52
C ASP A 24 3.22 -2.73 -10.19
N ARG A 25 2.11 -3.46 -10.03
CA ARG A 25 0.80 -3.01 -10.52
C ARG A 25 0.34 -1.74 -9.83
N ALA A 26 0.51 -1.64 -8.51
CA ALA A 26 0.15 -0.45 -7.74
C ALA A 26 0.93 0.78 -8.22
N ILE A 27 2.23 0.63 -8.48
CA ILE A 27 3.06 1.70 -9.04
C ILE A 27 2.56 2.10 -10.43
N ALA A 28 2.29 1.12 -11.30
CA ALA A 28 1.81 1.38 -12.65
C ALA A 28 0.44 2.10 -12.67
N GLY A 29 -0.45 1.75 -11.74
CA GLY A 29 -1.78 2.35 -11.61
C GLY A 29 -1.80 3.71 -10.91
N THR A 30 -0.75 4.06 -10.16
CA THR A 30 -0.73 5.28 -9.32
C THR A 30 0.16 6.39 -9.90
N PHE A 31 1.29 6.04 -10.53
CA PHE A 31 2.27 7.01 -11.01
C PHE A 31 2.18 7.22 -12.53
N ALA A 32 2.51 8.45 -12.97
CA ALA A 32 2.64 8.78 -14.37
C ALA A 32 3.74 7.92 -15.05
N PRO A 33 3.63 7.58 -16.35
CA PRO A 33 4.57 6.66 -17.00
C PRO A 33 6.05 6.98 -16.82
N PHE A 34 6.42 8.27 -16.85
CA PHE A 34 7.80 8.73 -16.70
C PHE A 34 8.32 8.66 -15.25
N GLU A 35 7.42 8.58 -14.26
CA GLU A 35 7.76 8.49 -12.84
C GLU A 35 7.85 7.05 -12.33
N ARG A 36 7.26 6.09 -13.05
CA ARG A 36 7.17 4.68 -12.64
C ARG A 36 8.54 4.05 -12.40
N VAL A 37 9.53 4.37 -13.24
CA VAL A 37 10.91 3.87 -13.06
C VAL A 37 11.46 4.33 -11.72
N ARG A 38 11.29 5.62 -11.41
CA ARG A 38 11.79 6.19 -10.16
C ARG A 38 11.03 5.66 -8.94
N ALA A 39 9.72 5.50 -9.05
CA ALA A 39 8.91 4.90 -8.00
C ALA A 39 9.32 3.44 -7.71
N LYS A 40 9.64 2.68 -8.76
CA LYS A 40 10.16 1.31 -8.63
C LYS A 40 11.53 1.28 -7.97
N GLU A 41 12.45 2.15 -8.35
CA GLU A 41 13.75 2.26 -7.70
C GLU A 41 13.63 2.55 -6.19
N LEU A 42 12.72 3.45 -5.81
CA LEU A 42 12.45 3.74 -4.39
C LEU A 42 11.89 2.51 -3.66
N ALA A 43 10.94 1.80 -4.28
CA ALA A 43 10.36 0.59 -3.70
C ALA A 43 11.38 -0.56 -3.58
N ASP A 44 12.25 -0.73 -4.56
CA ASP A 44 13.31 -1.75 -4.57
C ASP A 44 14.40 -1.42 -3.54
N GLY A 45 14.71 -0.13 -3.35
CA GLY A 45 15.64 0.34 -2.33
C GLY A 45 15.12 0.24 -0.90
N TYR A 46 13.81 0.05 -0.70
CA TYR A 46 13.23 -0.17 0.62
C TYR A 46 13.53 -1.59 1.11
N ASP A 47 14.41 -1.66 2.11
CA ASP A 47 14.78 -2.89 2.81
C ASP A 47 14.18 -2.89 4.23
N PRO A 48 13.00 -3.51 4.43
CA PRO A 48 12.51 -3.75 5.77
C PRO A 48 13.24 -4.98 6.33
N SER A 49 13.70 -4.84 7.57
CA SER A 49 14.16 -5.95 8.42
C SER A 49 13.08 -7.04 8.70
N ALA A 50 11.94 -7.01 8.00
CA ALA A 50 10.79 -7.90 8.14
C ALA A 50 10.62 -8.84 6.94
N LYS A 51 9.93 -9.98 7.16
CA LYS A 51 9.60 -10.99 6.13
C LYS A 51 8.93 -10.36 4.90
N GLU A 52 9.13 -10.97 3.73
CA GLU A 52 8.67 -10.51 2.40
C GLU A 52 7.19 -10.06 2.32
N GLN A 53 6.28 -10.75 3.01
CA GLN A 53 4.87 -10.33 3.08
C GLN A 53 4.68 -8.99 3.80
N GLY A 54 5.46 -8.72 4.85
CA GLY A 54 5.44 -7.45 5.57
C GLY A 54 5.93 -6.31 4.67
N ARG A 55 7.01 -6.55 3.90
CA ARG A 55 7.54 -5.60 2.91
C ARG A 55 6.48 -5.17 1.91
N SER A 56 5.83 -6.14 1.26
CA SER A 56 4.87 -5.86 0.20
C SER A 56 3.67 -5.06 0.71
N ARG A 57 3.18 -5.33 1.93
CA ARG A 57 2.08 -4.55 2.54
C ARG A 57 2.46 -3.08 2.77
N VAL A 58 3.67 -2.84 3.29
CA VAL A 58 4.16 -1.49 3.56
C VAL A 58 4.35 -0.72 2.25
N LEU A 59 4.93 -1.36 1.23
CA LEU A 59 5.10 -0.76 -0.09
C LEU A 59 3.76 -0.36 -0.71
N LEU A 60 2.74 -1.23 -0.63
CA LEU A 60 1.40 -0.91 -1.12
C LEU A 60 0.76 0.26 -0.37
N ALA A 61 0.90 0.29 0.96
CA ALA A 61 0.42 1.39 1.79
C ALA A 61 1.12 2.71 1.41
N ALA A 62 2.45 2.69 1.25
CA ALA A 62 3.22 3.87 0.87
C ALA A 62 2.87 4.37 -0.54
N VAL A 63 2.73 3.46 -1.51
CA VAL A 63 2.30 3.82 -2.88
C VAL A 63 0.93 4.46 -2.86
N ARG A 64 -0.04 3.87 -2.15
CA ARG A 64 -1.39 4.44 -2.01
C ARG A 64 -1.34 5.83 -1.38
N LEU A 65 -0.75 5.95 -0.20
CA LEU A 65 -0.67 7.21 0.56
C LEU A 65 0.12 8.30 -0.18
N SER A 66 1.01 7.92 -1.10
CA SER A 66 1.75 8.88 -1.92
C SER A 66 0.85 9.64 -2.89
N GLY A 67 -0.27 9.04 -3.32
CA GLY A 67 -1.18 9.63 -4.30
C GLY A 67 -0.49 9.96 -5.64
N GLY A 68 0.55 9.20 -6.01
CA GLY A 68 1.33 9.41 -7.23
C GLY A 68 2.45 10.45 -7.09
N ASN A 69 2.71 10.97 -5.89
CA ASN A 69 3.79 11.93 -5.66
C ASN A 69 5.08 11.23 -5.20
N LEU A 70 6.15 11.32 -6.00
CA LEU A 70 7.44 10.69 -5.71
C LEU A 70 8.10 11.16 -4.41
N VAL A 71 8.04 12.46 -4.11
CA VAL A 71 8.63 13.03 -2.88
C VAL A 71 7.89 12.49 -1.66
N ARG A 72 6.57 12.36 -1.76
CA ARG A 72 5.74 11.78 -0.71
C ARG A 72 6.01 10.29 -0.54
N LEU A 73 6.15 9.54 -1.64
CA LEU A 73 6.54 8.12 -1.60
C LEU A 73 7.87 7.94 -0.85
N GLU A 74 8.91 8.69 -1.22
CA GLU A 74 10.22 8.62 -0.56
C GLU A 74 10.11 8.93 0.94
N SER A 75 9.34 9.96 1.30
CA SER A 75 9.11 10.34 2.70
C SER A 75 8.42 9.24 3.50
N LEU A 76 7.41 8.58 2.90
CA LEU A 76 6.68 7.46 3.53
C LEU A 76 7.58 6.23 3.71
N LEU A 77 8.45 5.93 2.74
CA LEU A 77 9.38 4.81 2.86
C LEU A 77 10.41 5.04 3.97
N ARG A 78 10.97 6.25 4.07
CA ARG A 78 11.86 6.62 5.20
C ARG A 78 11.15 6.56 6.55
N ALA A 79 9.89 7.00 6.62
CA ALA A 79 9.10 6.85 7.84
C ALA A 79 8.89 5.37 8.20
N ALA A 80 8.65 4.52 7.21
CA ALA A 80 8.47 3.09 7.40
C ALA A 80 9.75 2.35 7.84
N GLU A 81 10.94 2.87 7.51
CA GLU A 81 12.21 2.36 8.05
C GLU A 81 12.32 2.58 9.57
N THR A 82 11.72 3.66 10.07
CA THR A 82 11.70 3.97 11.51
C THR A 82 10.60 3.19 12.23
N ASP A 83 9.36 3.30 11.75
CA ASP A 83 8.23 2.51 12.23
C ASP A 83 7.21 2.25 11.11
N PHE A 84 7.30 1.07 10.50
CA PHE A 84 6.37 0.66 9.44
C PHE A 84 4.91 0.58 9.90
N ARG A 85 4.66 0.43 11.20
CA ARG A 85 3.29 0.31 11.73
C ARG A 85 2.54 1.62 11.57
N ASP A 86 3.23 2.77 11.63
CA ASP A 86 2.60 4.08 11.44
C ASP A 86 2.17 4.28 9.99
N VAL A 87 2.94 3.76 9.03
CA VAL A 87 2.57 3.81 7.60
C VAL A 87 1.40 2.88 7.29
N LEU A 88 1.42 1.67 7.83
CA LEU A 88 0.28 0.74 7.72
C LEU A 88 -0.96 1.31 8.40
N ALA A 89 -0.82 1.81 9.63
CA ALA A 89 -1.89 2.43 10.37
C ALA A 89 -2.41 3.67 9.65
N SER A 90 -1.57 4.49 9.02
CA SER A 90 -2.03 5.67 8.25
C SER A 90 -2.82 5.27 7.01
N ALA A 91 -2.41 4.19 6.32
CA ALA A 91 -3.16 3.67 5.17
C ALA A 91 -4.50 3.06 5.59
N GLU A 92 -4.59 2.55 6.82
CA GLU A 92 -5.82 2.05 7.42
C GLU A 92 -6.67 3.19 8.03
N TYR A 93 -6.06 4.20 8.64
CA TYR A 93 -6.70 5.29 9.41
C TYR A 93 -7.00 6.57 8.61
N GLU A 94 -6.67 6.63 7.32
CA GLU A 94 -7.54 7.38 6.39
C GLU A 94 -8.99 6.81 6.37
N ALA A 95 -9.23 5.67 7.05
CA ALA A 95 -10.53 5.23 7.54
C ALA A 95 -10.47 4.97 9.06
N PRO A 96 -10.86 5.91 9.96
CA PRO A 96 -12.20 5.80 10.55
C PRO A 96 -12.82 7.12 11.09
N THR A 97 -14.16 7.12 11.19
CA THR A 97 -15.08 8.07 11.88
C THR A 97 -15.80 9.16 11.07
N SER A 98 -15.68 9.25 9.74
CA SER A 98 -16.47 10.21 8.94
C SER A 98 -17.31 9.52 7.85
N PRO A 99 -18.55 9.95 7.54
CA PRO A 99 -19.36 9.44 6.42
C PRO A 99 -18.68 9.52 5.04
N LEU A 100 -17.66 10.38 4.90
CA LEU A 100 -16.77 10.43 3.73
C LEU A 100 -15.97 9.13 3.53
N VAL A 101 -15.75 8.35 4.60
CA VAL A 101 -14.93 7.14 4.61
C VAL A 101 -15.62 5.94 3.95
N ALA A 102 -16.95 5.82 3.99
CA ALA A 102 -17.65 4.75 3.23
C ALA A 102 -17.33 4.83 1.72
N ARG A 103 -17.15 6.05 1.22
CA ARG A 103 -16.78 6.32 -0.17
C ARG A 103 -15.28 6.06 -0.43
N LEU A 104 -14.42 6.26 0.56
CA LEU A 104 -12.98 5.99 0.49
C LEU A 104 -12.64 4.51 0.71
N SER A 105 -13.46 3.76 1.45
CA SER A 105 -13.37 2.29 1.54
C SER A 105 -13.82 1.65 0.23
N ASP A 106 -14.85 2.19 -0.42
CA ASP A 106 -15.22 1.78 -1.79
C ASP A 106 -14.10 2.13 -2.78
N GLU A 107 -13.46 3.29 -2.63
CA GLU A 107 -12.30 3.65 -3.45
C GLU A 107 -11.06 2.78 -3.14
N TYR A 108 -10.87 2.37 -1.88
CA TYR A 108 -9.84 1.41 -1.48
C TYR A 108 -10.06 0.05 -2.10
N LEU A 109 -11.27 -0.50 -1.94
CA LEU A 109 -11.63 -1.80 -2.50
C LEU A 109 -11.63 -1.74 -4.03
N SER A 110 -12.12 -0.65 -4.65
CA SER A 110 -12.06 -0.47 -6.11
C SER A 110 -10.64 -0.29 -6.64
N TRP A 111 -9.78 0.46 -5.94
CA TRP A 111 -8.35 0.53 -6.27
C TRP A 111 -7.70 -0.84 -6.15
N PHE A 112 -7.99 -1.58 -5.09
CA PHE A 112 -7.42 -2.90 -4.86
C PHE A 112 -7.94 -3.95 -5.86
N ASP A 113 -9.23 -3.95 -6.17
CA ASP A 113 -9.86 -4.81 -7.18
C ASP A 113 -9.27 -4.55 -8.57
N ARG A 114 -9.02 -3.28 -8.93
CA ARG A 114 -8.31 -2.95 -10.19
C ARG A 114 -6.89 -3.52 -10.26
N LEU A 115 -6.26 -3.78 -9.12
CA LEU A 115 -4.91 -4.35 -9.07
C LEU A 115 -4.92 -5.87 -9.07
N THR A 116 -5.97 -6.51 -8.56
CA THR A 116 -6.04 -7.96 -8.35
C THR A 116 -6.85 -8.69 -9.42
N LEU A 117 -7.82 -8.04 -10.05
CA LEU A 117 -8.56 -8.60 -11.16
C LEU A 117 -7.64 -8.80 -12.38
N PRO A 118 -7.76 -9.93 -13.12
CA PRO A 118 -7.08 -10.09 -14.40
C PRO A 118 -7.65 -9.06 -15.38
N ASN A 119 -6.78 -8.33 -16.08
CA ASN A 119 -7.20 -7.53 -17.23
C ASN A 119 -7.84 -8.48 -18.24
N GLU A 120 -9.16 -8.48 -18.36
CA GLU A 120 -9.83 -8.99 -19.56
C GLU A 120 -9.72 -7.90 -20.62
N GLY A 121 -8.87 -8.11 -21.63
CA GLY A 121 -8.70 -7.23 -22.79
C GLY A 121 -7.25 -6.90 -23.11
#